data_AF-A0A0E0GWR8-F1
#
_entry.id   AF-A0A0E0GWR8-F1
#
_cell.length_a   1.000
_cell.length_b   1.000
_cell.length_c   1.000
_cell.angle_alpha   90.00
_cell.angle_beta   90.00
_cell.angle_gamma   90.00
#
_symmetry.space_group_name_H-M   'P 1'
#
loop_
_entity.id
_entity.type
_entity.pdbx_description
1 polymer ?
#
loop_
_entity_poly.entity_id
_entity_poly.type
_entity_poly.pdbx_seq_one_letter_code
_entity_poly.pdbx_strand_id
1 'polypeptide(L)'
;MAAAAKLTAAASSLLLRRSPLLRPHGLRLSRRFAPQRFVRHIASSTNEEAAAKAAAATADTGGPTIFDKIIAKEIPSNVVYEDEKVLAFRDINPQAPVHVLVIPKIRDGLTGLDKAEPRHVEILGYLLYAAKIVAEKEGIAEGYRVVINNGPKGCQSVYHLHLHVLGGRQMKWPAG
;
A
#
# COMPACT_ATOMS: atom_id res chain seq x y z
N MET A 1 7.69 61.04 -23.13
CA MET A 1 6.42 60.86 -22.40
C MET A 1 6.68 60.95 -20.91
N ALA A 2 5.82 61.71 -20.22
CA ALA A 2 5.84 62.05 -18.79
C ALA A 2 5.85 60.79 -17.88
N ALA A 3 6.24 60.82 -16.59
CA ALA A 3 5.98 61.85 -15.60
C ALA A 3 6.97 61.83 -14.42
N ALA A 4 7.04 62.96 -13.72
CA ALA A 4 7.85 63.24 -12.54
C ALA A 4 6.95 63.46 -11.30
N ALA A 5 7.47 63.09 -10.11
CA ALA A 5 7.35 63.78 -8.79
C ALA A 5 7.89 62.82 -7.69
N LYS A 6 9.03 63.03 -7.00
CA LYS A 6 9.35 63.98 -5.89
C LYS A 6 8.35 63.82 -4.71
N LEU A 7 8.69 63.71 -3.42
CA LEU A 7 9.87 64.13 -2.63
C LEU A 7 9.81 63.54 -1.17
N THR A 8 10.98 63.19 -0.57
CA THR A 8 11.49 63.40 0.84
C THR A 8 10.68 62.96 2.10
N ALA A 9 11.24 62.11 3.00
CA ALA A 9 12.17 62.38 4.16
C ALA A 9 11.44 62.88 5.43
N ALA A 10 11.78 62.65 6.71
CA ALA A 10 12.73 61.84 7.48
C ALA A 10 12.25 61.81 8.98
N ALA A 11 13.00 61.11 9.84
CA ALA A 11 12.76 60.73 11.24
C ALA A 11 12.65 61.86 12.30
N SER A 12 12.07 61.57 13.49
CA SER A 12 12.81 61.18 14.72
C SER A 12 12.10 61.51 16.07
N SER A 13 12.15 60.53 16.99
CA SER A 13 12.19 60.56 18.47
C SER A 13 11.17 61.32 19.33
N LEU A 14 10.67 60.64 20.39
CA LEU A 14 10.86 61.10 21.77
C LEU A 14 10.67 59.95 22.78
N LEU A 15 11.61 59.87 23.74
CA LEU A 15 11.62 58.96 24.89
C LEU A 15 10.67 59.41 26.02
N LEU A 16 10.40 58.47 26.95
CA LEU A 16 10.62 58.54 28.42
C LEU A 16 9.39 58.14 29.28
N ARG A 17 9.46 57.00 30.00
CA ARG A 17 9.60 56.90 31.48
C ARG A 17 9.22 55.53 32.04
N ARG A 18 9.84 55.22 33.18
CA ARG A 18 9.97 53.93 33.89
C ARG A 18 8.80 53.58 34.83
N SER A 19 8.71 52.28 35.12
CA SER A 19 7.92 51.45 36.07
C SER A 19 7.86 51.98 37.53
N PRO A 20 7.05 51.44 38.49
CA PRO A 20 7.22 50.05 39.00
C PRO A 20 6.00 49.31 39.67
N LEU A 21 6.23 48.01 39.93
CA LEU A 21 5.69 47.12 40.99
C LEU A 21 4.21 46.67 41.02
N LEU A 22 4.00 45.35 40.97
CA LEU A 22 3.47 44.50 42.07
C LEU A 22 3.32 43.03 41.61
N ARG A 23 3.95 42.10 42.35
CA ARG A 23 3.56 40.67 42.42
C ARG A 23 2.66 40.49 43.65
N PRO A 24 1.74 39.51 43.67
CA PRO A 24 2.07 38.30 44.43
C PRO A 24 1.51 36.97 43.85
N HIS A 25 1.97 35.91 44.52
CA HIS A 25 1.79 34.46 44.32
C HIS A 25 0.39 33.93 44.01
N GLY A 26 0.33 32.79 43.30
CA GLY A 26 -0.83 31.91 43.27
C GLY A 26 -0.65 30.67 42.38
N LEU A 27 -0.77 29.49 42.98
CA LEU A 27 -0.55 28.15 42.42
C LEU A 27 -1.54 27.74 41.31
N ARG A 28 -1.05 27.02 40.28
CA ARG A 28 -1.36 25.60 40.00
C ARG A 28 -0.79 25.19 38.64
N LEU A 29 0.21 24.31 38.63
CA LEU A 29 0.49 23.48 37.45
C LEU A 29 -0.69 22.51 37.28
N SER A 30 -1.55 22.77 36.30
CA SER A 30 -2.37 21.70 35.74
C SER A 30 -1.46 20.83 34.87
N ARG A 31 -1.07 19.66 35.41
CA ARG A 31 -0.53 18.57 34.59
C ARG A 31 -1.58 18.26 33.52
N ARG A 32 -1.35 18.72 32.30
CA ARG A 32 -2.04 18.19 31.13
C ARG A 32 -1.58 16.74 31.00
N PHE A 33 -2.39 15.81 31.49
CA PHE A 33 -2.28 14.42 31.10
C PHE A 33 -2.60 14.35 29.61
N ALA A 34 -1.56 14.27 28.78
CA ALA A 34 -1.71 13.84 27.41
C ALA A 34 -2.21 12.38 27.46
N PRO A 35 -3.33 12.03 26.83
CA PRO A 35 -3.67 10.63 26.68
C PRO A 35 -2.61 10.03 25.77
N GLN A 36 -1.79 9.13 26.33
CA GLN A 36 -1.02 8.21 25.50
C GLN A 36 -2.06 7.42 24.69
N ARG A 37 -2.24 7.80 23.42
CA ARG A 37 -2.88 6.96 22.43
C ARG A 37 -2.05 5.69 22.36
N PHE A 38 -2.47 4.66 23.09
CA PHE A 38 -2.05 3.30 22.83
C PHE A 38 -2.50 2.99 21.40
N VAL A 39 -1.60 3.17 20.45
CA VAL A 39 -1.75 2.58 19.13
C VAL A 39 -1.58 1.09 19.35
N ARG A 40 -2.71 0.40 19.50
CA ARG A 40 -2.75 -1.05 19.42
C ARG A 40 -2.34 -1.38 17.99
N HIS A 41 -1.08 -1.77 17.79
CA HIS A 41 -0.70 -2.57 16.64
C HIS A 41 -1.42 -3.92 16.80
N ILE A 42 -2.65 -3.99 16.31
CA ILE A 42 -3.29 -5.28 16.04
C ILE A 42 -2.51 -5.83 14.86
N ALA A 43 -1.76 -6.90 15.11
CA ALA A 43 -0.97 -7.59 14.09
C ALA A 43 -1.91 -8.05 12.97
N SER A 44 -1.69 -7.56 11.74
CA SER A 44 -2.42 -8.03 10.56
C SER A 44 -2.12 -9.50 10.23
N SER A 45 -1.02 -10.04 10.77
CA SER A 45 -0.54 -11.39 10.50
C SER A 45 -1.52 -12.50 10.88
N THR A 46 -2.30 -12.33 11.96
CA THR A 46 -3.22 -13.39 12.42
C THR A 46 -4.41 -13.61 11.48
N ASN A 47 -4.79 -12.59 10.73
CA ASN A 47 -5.95 -12.67 9.84
C ASN A 47 -5.61 -13.38 8.53
N GLU A 48 -4.45 -13.07 7.94
CA GLU A 48 -4.03 -13.67 6.67
C GLU A 48 -3.70 -15.16 6.81
N GLU A 49 -3.05 -15.58 7.89
CA GLU A 49 -2.79 -16.99 8.16
C GLU A 49 -4.09 -17.80 8.32
N ALA A 50 -5.07 -17.24 9.02
CA ALA A 50 -6.37 -17.86 9.21
C ALA A 50 -7.15 -17.95 7.88
N ALA A 51 -7.14 -16.87 7.10
CA ALA A 51 -7.75 -16.83 5.77
C ALA A 51 -7.12 -17.86 4.83
N ALA A 52 -5.79 -18.00 4.84
CA ALA A 52 -5.09 -18.99 4.03
C ALA A 52 -5.46 -20.44 4.40
N LYS A 53 -5.58 -20.74 5.70
CA LYS A 53 -6.06 -22.05 6.17
C LYS A 53 -7.49 -22.33 5.71
N ALA A 54 -8.37 -21.34 5.77
CA ALA A 54 -9.75 -21.47 5.31
C ALA A 54 -9.83 -21.67 3.79
N ALA A 55 -9.09 -20.87 3.02
CA ALA A 55 -9.05 -20.95 1.56
C ALA A 55 -8.54 -22.32 1.07
N ALA A 56 -7.59 -22.92 1.80
CA ALA A 56 -7.04 -24.22 1.47
C ALA A 56 -8.07 -25.36 1.52
N ALA A 57 -9.14 -25.23 2.31
CA ALA A 57 -10.21 -26.22 2.37
C ALA A 57 -10.99 -26.33 1.04
N THR A 58 -10.92 -25.31 0.19
CA THR A 58 -11.68 -25.23 -1.07
C THR A 58 -10.81 -25.08 -2.32
N ALA A 59 -9.50 -25.25 -2.17
CA ALA A 59 -8.45 -24.93 -3.15
C ALA A 59 -8.73 -25.37 -4.59
N ASP A 60 -9.11 -26.65 -4.76
CA ASP A 60 -9.21 -27.31 -6.06
C ASP A 60 -10.65 -27.80 -6.33
N THR A 61 -11.66 -27.10 -5.80
CA THR A 61 -13.08 -27.45 -6.01
C THR A 61 -13.59 -27.17 -7.44
N GLY A 62 -12.75 -26.57 -8.30
CA GLY A 62 -13.10 -26.20 -9.68
C GLY A 62 -14.02 -24.98 -9.81
N GLY A 63 -14.60 -24.49 -8.69
CA GLY A 63 -15.48 -23.33 -8.67
C GLY A 63 -14.76 -21.99 -8.91
N PRO A 64 -15.52 -20.92 -9.20
CA PRO A 64 -14.98 -19.58 -9.36
C PRO A 64 -14.50 -19.00 -8.03
N THR A 65 -13.38 -18.30 -8.08
CA THR A 65 -12.79 -17.53 -6.99
C THR A 65 -13.26 -16.08 -7.03
N ILE A 66 -12.86 -15.29 -6.01
CA ILE A 66 -13.08 -13.85 -6.02
C ILE A 66 -12.36 -13.16 -7.20
N PHE A 67 -11.23 -13.68 -7.66
CA PHE A 67 -10.49 -13.12 -8.79
C PHE A 67 -11.19 -13.38 -10.13
N ASP A 68 -11.86 -14.52 -10.29
CA ASP A 68 -12.69 -14.78 -11.46
C ASP A 68 -13.82 -13.74 -11.57
N LYS A 69 -14.43 -13.34 -10.45
CA LYS A 69 -15.44 -12.28 -10.40
C LYS A 69 -14.87 -10.90 -10.75
N ILE A 70 -13.63 -10.61 -10.35
CA ILE A 70 -12.91 -9.39 -10.72
C ILE A 70 -12.62 -9.37 -12.22
N ILE A 71 -12.15 -10.49 -12.79
CA ILE A 71 -11.88 -10.63 -14.23
C ILE A 71 -13.17 -10.43 -15.03
N ALA A 72 -14.26 -11.05 -14.60
CA ALA A 72 -15.59 -10.92 -15.20
C ALA A 72 -16.25 -9.54 -14.97
N LYS A 73 -15.61 -8.63 -14.23
CA LYS A 73 -16.11 -7.30 -13.85
C LYS A 73 -17.44 -7.34 -13.08
N GLU A 74 -17.75 -8.46 -12.43
CA GLU A 74 -18.92 -8.62 -11.56
C GLU A 74 -18.77 -7.82 -10.25
N ILE A 75 -17.52 -7.66 -9.81
CA ILE A 75 -17.17 -6.83 -8.65
C ILE A 75 -16.08 -5.81 -9.03
N PRO A 76 -16.11 -4.60 -8.44
CA PRO A 76 -15.17 -3.55 -8.79
C PRO A 76 -13.76 -3.87 -8.29
N SER A 77 -12.76 -3.39 -9.03
CA SER A 77 -11.35 -3.39 -8.63
C SER A 77 -10.66 -2.12 -9.12
N ASN A 78 -9.61 -1.70 -8.43
CA ASN A 78 -8.79 -0.57 -8.86
C ASN A 78 -7.69 -1.08 -9.79
N VAL A 79 -8.00 -1.13 -11.09
CA VAL A 79 -7.12 -1.68 -12.13
C VAL A 79 -5.93 -0.74 -12.39
N VAL A 80 -4.72 -1.32 -12.41
CA VAL A 80 -3.45 -0.64 -12.69
C VAL A 80 -2.95 -0.97 -14.10
N TYR A 81 -3.10 -2.23 -14.50
CA TYR A 81 -2.69 -2.73 -15.81
C TYR A 81 -3.59 -3.88 -16.24
N GLU A 82 -3.94 -3.93 -17.52
CA GLU A 82 -4.77 -4.99 -18.08
C GLU A 82 -4.41 -5.17 -19.56
N ASP A 83 -4.23 -6.42 -19.97
CA ASP A 83 -4.07 -6.80 -21.37
C ASP A 83 -4.85 -8.10 -21.65
N GLU A 84 -4.56 -8.79 -22.76
CA GLU A 84 -5.24 -10.03 -23.14
C GLU A 84 -4.98 -11.20 -22.19
N LYS A 85 -3.80 -11.27 -21.55
CA LYS A 85 -3.35 -12.42 -20.76
C LYS A 85 -3.46 -12.18 -19.26
N VAL A 86 -3.28 -10.94 -18.79
CA VAL A 86 -3.19 -10.64 -17.36
C VAL A 86 -4.06 -9.45 -16.96
N LEU A 87 -4.34 -9.41 -15.65
CA LEU A 87 -4.99 -8.30 -14.98
C LEU A 87 -4.18 -7.95 -13.73
N ALA A 88 -3.95 -6.67 -13.50
CA ALA A 88 -3.30 -6.15 -12.31
C ALA A 88 -4.16 -5.09 -11.63
N PHE A 89 -4.38 -5.23 -10.33
CA PHE A 89 -5.22 -4.34 -9.54
C PHE A 89 -4.68 -4.18 -8.11
N ARG A 90 -4.98 -3.04 -7.49
CA ARG A 90 -4.55 -2.76 -6.12
C ARG A 90 -5.20 -3.73 -5.14
N ASP A 91 -4.40 -4.25 -4.22
CA ASP A 91 -4.88 -5.07 -3.12
C ASP A 91 -5.77 -4.23 -2.17
N ILE A 92 -6.87 -4.81 -1.69
CA ILE A 92 -7.79 -4.15 -0.76
C ILE A 92 -7.24 -4.06 0.67
N ASN A 93 -6.28 -4.92 1.02
CA ASN A 93 -5.56 -4.95 2.29
C ASN A 93 -4.04 -4.69 2.07
N PRO A 94 -3.64 -3.48 1.69
CA PRO A 94 -2.26 -3.18 1.31
C PRO A 94 -1.26 -3.36 2.46
N GLN A 95 -0.18 -4.12 2.23
CA GLN A 95 0.91 -4.32 3.20
C GLN A 95 2.13 -3.39 2.95
N ALA A 96 2.03 -2.54 1.94
CA ALA A 96 2.99 -1.50 1.58
C ALA A 96 2.24 -0.34 0.88
N PRO A 97 2.82 0.88 0.80
CA PRO A 97 2.19 2.02 0.12
C PRO A 97 1.74 1.69 -1.31
N VAL A 98 2.52 0.88 -2.03
CA VAL A 98 2.08 0.21 -3.25
C VAL A 98 1.99 -1.28 -2.97
N HIS A 99 0.78 -1.84 -3.13
CA HIS A 99 0.52 -3.28 -3.09
C HIS A 99 -0.46 -3.63 -4.22
N VAL A 100 0.03 -4.26 -5.27
CA VAL A 100 -0.74 -4.63 -6.47
C VAL A 100 -0.66 -6.14 -6.66
N LEU A 101 -1.78 -6.76 -7.01
CA LEU A 101 -1.85 -8.15 -7.42
C LEU A 101 -1.79 -8.23 -8.94
N VAL A 102 -0.97 -9.13 -9.48
CA VAL A 102 -0.94 -9.48 -10.92
C VAL A 102 -1.39 -10.92 -11.08
N ILE A 103 -2.44 -11.14 -11.87
CA ILE A 103 -3.07 -12.46 -12.05
C ILE A 103 -3.22 -12.80 -13.54
N PRO A 104 -3.18 -14.10 -13.91
CA PRO A 104 -3.56 -14.51 -15.25
C PRO A 104 -5.08 -14.42 -15.39
N LYS A 105 -5.58 -13.98 -16.55
CA LYS A 105 -7.01 -13.96 -16.84
C LYS A 105 -7.59 -15.36 -17.04
N ILE A 106 -6.79 -16.28 -17.55
CA ILE A 106 -7.15 -17.68 -17.73
C ILE A 106 -6.42 -18.49 -16.66
N ARG A 107 -7.17 -19.16 -15.78
CA ARG A 107 -6.62 -19.95 -14.69
C ARG A 107 -6.03 -21.28 -15.17
N ASP A 108 -6.67 -22.00 -16.10
CA ASP A 108 -6.23 -23.31 -16.63
C ASP A 108 -5.72 -24.32 -15.55
N GLY A 109 -6.40 -24.36 -14.40
CA GLY A 109 -6.00 -25.21 -13.27
C GLY A 109 -4.84 -24.67 -12.41
N LEU A 110 -4.29 -23.50 -12.73
CA LEU A 110 -3.23 -22.81 -12.00
C LEU A 110 -3.75 -22.14 -10.71
N THR A 111 -4.27 -22.95 -9.79
CA THR A 111 -4.79 -22.50 -8.49
C THR A 111 -3.68 -22.08 -7.53
N GLY A 112 -2.46 -22.57 -7.73
CA GLY A 112 -1.23 -22.23 -7.00
C GLY A 112 0.01 -22.48 -7.86
N LEU A 113 1.19 -22.09 -7.38
CA LEU A 113 2.44 -22.28 -8.13
C LEU A 113 2.82 -23.76 -8.22
N ASP A 114 2.49 -24.55 -7.20
CA ASP A 114 2.66 -26.01 -7.17
C ASP A 114 1.82 -26.76 -8.21
N LYS A 115 0.83 -26.10 -8.82
CA LYS A 115 0.03 -26.62 -9.94
C LYS A 115 0.57 -26.24 -11.31
N ALA A 116 1.72 -25.56 -11.38
CA ALA A 116 2.34 -25.22 -12.65
C ALA A 116 2.71 -26.47 -13.46
N GLU A 117 2.53 -26.38 -14.78
CA GLU A 117 2.80 -27.44 -15.74
C GLU A 117 3.56 -26.83 -16.93
N PRO A 118 4.20 -27.62 -17.81
CA PRO A 118 4.95 -27.08 -18.95
C PRO A 118 4.17 -26.09 -19.83
N ARG A 119 2.85 -26.29 -19.99
CA ARG A 119 1.98 -25.35 -20.73
C ARG A 119 1.85 -23.97 -20.07
N HIS A 120 2.12 -23.88 -18.76
CA HIS A 120 2.04 -22.64 -17.99
C HIS A 120 3.33 -21.80 -18.04
N VAL A 121 4.42 -22.31 -18.63
CA VAL A 121 5.72 -21.61 -18.63
C VAL A 121 5.64 -20.22 -19.26
N GLU A 122 4.92 -20.08 -20.37
CA GLU A 122 4.75 -18.78 -21.04
C GLU A 122 4.02 -17.77 -20.14
N ILE A 123 2.88 -18.15 -19.56
CA ILE A 123 2.09 -17.24 -18.72
C ILE A 123 2.83 -16.89 -17.42
N LEU A 124 3.60 -17.82 -16.84
CA LEU A 124 4.44 -17.53 -15.66
C LEU A 124 5.51 -16.48 -15.96
N GLY A 125 6.19 -16.58 -17.11
CA GLY A 125 7.13 -15.55 -17.56
C GLY A 125 6.44 -14.21 -17.82
N TYR A 126 5.25 -14.26 -18.42
CA TYR A 126 4.45 -13.07 -18.71
C TYR A 126 3.99 -12.36 -17.44
N LEU A 127 3.61 -13.09 -16.38
CA LEU A 127 3.24 -12.53 -15.08
C LEU A 127 4.40 -11.75 -14.44
N LEU A 128 5.62 -12.29 -14.49
CA LEU A 128 6.81 -11.59 -13.98
C LEU A 128 7.14 -10.34 -14.79
N TYR A 129 6.97 -10.40 -16.12
CA TYR A 129 7.13 -9.23 -16.98
C TYR A 129 6.07 -8.15 -16.67
N ALA A 130 4.81 -8.55 -16.49
CA ALA A 130 3.73 -7.64 -16.09
C ALA A 130 3.98 -7.01 -14.71
N ALA A 131 4.58 -7.74 -13.76
CA ALA A 131 4.99 -7.18 -12.47
C ALA A 131 5.98 -6.02 -12.61
N LYS A 132 6.93 -6.11 -13.57
CA LYS A 132 7.82 -5.00 -13.91
C LYS A 132 7.06 -3.79 -14.49
N ILE A 133 6.11 -4.02 -15.40
CA ILE A 133 5.27 -2.94 -15.96
C ILE A 133 4.47 -2.23 -14.86
N VAL A 134 3.89 -3.01 -13.94
CA VAL A 134 3.17 -2.48 -12.77
C VAL A 134 4.07 -1.62 -11.91
N ALA A 135 5.30 -2.08 -11.62
CA ALA A 135 6.25 -1.32 -10.83
C ALA A 135 6.61 0.04 -11.45
N GLU A 136 6.75 0.12 -12.78
CA GLU A 136 6.95 1.38 -13.50
C GLU A 136 5.74 2.31 -13.41
N LYS A 137 4.53 1.76 -13.64
CA LYS A 137 3.27 2.53 -13.58
C LYS A 137 2.97 3.09 -12.19
N GLU A 138 3.36 2.36 -11.15
CA GLU A 138 3.15 2.76 -9.75
C GLU A 138 4.30 3.59 -9.17
N GLY A 139 5.34 3.89 -9.97
CA GLY A 139 6.45 4.73 -9.53
C GLY A 139 7.36 4.08 -8.48
N ILE A 140 7.47 2.74 -8.49
CA ILE A 140 8.31 1.96 -7.55
C ILE A 140 9.44 1.20 -8.26
N ALA A 141 9.80 1.61 -9.48
CA ALA A 141 10.83 0.96 -10.29
C ALA A 141 12.23 0.96 -9.65
N GLU A 142 12.49 1.87 -8.71
CA GLU A 142 13.76 1.93 -7.95
C GLU A 142 13.95 0.73 -7.00
N GLY A 143 12.86 0.04 -6.63
CA GLY A 143 12.92 -1.11 -5.75
C GLY A 143 11.55 -1.60 -5.32
N TYR A 144 11.32 -2.89 -5.55
CA TYR A 144 10.09 -3.57 -5.16
C TYR A 144 10.35 -5.04 -4.86
N ARG A 145 9.38 -5.69 -4.21
CA ARG A 145 9.39 -7.14 -3.96
C ARG A 145 8.23 -7.78 -4.69
N VAL A 146 8.52 -8.87 -5.40
CA VAL A 146 7.51 -9.77 -5.95
C VAL A 146 7.38 -10.97 -5.01
N VAL A 147 6.15 -11.32 -4.62
CA VAL A 147 5.87 -12.49 -3.77
C VAL A 147 4.83 -13.37 -4.45
N ILE A 148 5.08 -14.68 -4.46
CA ILE A 148 4.10 -15.70 -4.83
C ILE A 148 3.96 -16.62 -3.62
N ASN A 149 2.76 -16.68 -3.08
CA ASN A 149 2.43 -17.51 -1.93
C ASN A 149 1.90 -18.86 -2.40
N ASN A 150 2.36 -19.96 -1.79
CA ASN A 150 1.89 -21.29 -2.11
C ASN A 150 1.37 -22.03 -0.87
N GLY A 151 0.09 -22.40 -0.91
CA GLY A 151 -0.58 -23.18 0.12
C GLY A 151 -0.67 -22.48 1.50
N PRO A 152 -1.14 -23.21 2.54
CA PRO A 152 -1.39 -22.63 3.86
C PRO A 152 -0.15 -22.03 4.52
N LYS A 153 1.00 -22.69 4.40
CA LYS A 153 2.26 -22.22 5.02
C LYS A 153 2.88 -21.03 4.31
N GLY A 154 2.53 -20.82 3.04
CA GLY A 154 2.88 -19.61 2.30
C GLY A 154 1.88 -18.47 2.49
N CYS A 155 0.83 -18.63 3.31
CA CYS A 155 -0.26 -17.67 3.44
C CYS A 155 -1.00 -17.36 2.12
N GLN A 156 -1.23 -18.38 1.28
CA GLN A 156 -2.05 -18.21 0.08
C GLN A 156 -3.54 -18.10 0.43
N SER A 157 -4.14 -16.92 0.21
CA SER A 157 -5.53 -16.62 0.57
C SER A 157 -6.54 -16.81 -0.57
N VAL A 158 -6.09 -16.88 -1.82
CA VAL A 158 -6.93 -17.13 -3.01
C VAL A 158 -6.30 -18.18 -3.91
N TYR A 159 -7.08 -19.19 -4.31
CA TYR A 159 -6.64 -20.31 -5.16
C TYR A 159 -6.82 -20.01 -6.66
N HIS A 160 -6.15 -18.93 -7.04
CA HIS A 160 -5.92 -18.44 -8.38
C HIS A 160 -4.54 -17.79 -8.32
N LEU A 161 -3.58 -18.24 -9.13
CA LEU A 161 -2.20 -17.76 -9.03
C LEU A 161 -2.13 -16.22 -9.11
N HIS A 162 -1.42 -15.63 -8.16
CA HIS A 162 -1.24 -14.19 -8.08
C HIS A 162 0.16 -13.83 -7.60
N LEU A 163 0.70 -12.77 -8.19
CA LEU A 163 1.94 -12.14 -7.76
C LEU A 163 1.57 -10.89 -6.97
N HIS A 164 2.07 -10.77 -5.75
CA HIS A 164 2.07 -9.51 -5.03
C HIS A 164 3.26 -8.68 -5.48
N VAL A 165 3.02 -7.43 -5.90
CA VAL A 165 4.03 -6.43 -6.19
C VAL A 165 3.98 -5.38 -5.09
N LEU A 166 4.99 -5.37 -4.22
CA LEU A 166 5.06 -4.50 -3.04
C LEU A 166 6.20 -3.48 -3.17
N GLY A 167 5.91 -2.20 -2.91
CA GLY A 167 6.90 -1.12 -2.98
C GLY A 167 6.48 0.16 -2.28
N GLY A 168 7.23 1.23 -2.54
CA GLY A 168 7.00 2.56 -1.93
C GLY A 168 7.49 2.67 -0.48
N ARG A 169 8.22 1.66 0.01
CA ARG A 169 8.95 1.67 1.28
C ARG A 169 10.11 0.66 1.24
N GLN A 170 11.07 0.80 2.15
CA GLN A 170 12.10 -0.22 2.36
C GLN A 170 11.47 -1.57 2.76
N MET A 171 11.83 -2.63 2.05
CA MET A 171 11.42 -4.00 2.37
C MET A 171 12.38 -4.62 3.39
N LYS A 172 11.83 -5.30 4.41
CA LYS A 172 12.60 -5.95 5.48
C LYS A 172 13.06 -7.35 5.10
N TRP A 173 14.00 -7.90 5.87
CA TRP A 173 14.47 -9.29 5.79
C TRP A 173 14.39 -9.95 7.19
N PRO A 174 13.90 -11.20 7.34
CA PRO A 174 13.41 -12.10 6.29
C PRO A 174 12.11 -11.62 5.61
N ALA A 175 11.73 -12.28 4.51
CA ALA A 175 10.53 -11.98 3.73
C ALA A 175 9.31 -12.79 4.21
N GLY A 176 9.00 -12.63 5.49
CA GLY A 176 7.86 -13.21 6.21
C GLY A 176 7.78 -12.56 7.57
#